data_AF-A0A084SVQ9-F1
#
_entry.id   AF-A0A084SVQ9-F1
#
_cell.length_a   1.000
_cell.length_b   1.000
_cell.length_c   1.000
_cell.angle_alpha   90.00
_cell.angle_beta   90.00
_cell.angle_gamma   90.00
#
_symmetry.space_group_name_H-M   'P 1'
#
loop_
_entity.id
_entity.type
_entity.pdbx_description
1 polymer ?
#
loop_
_entity_poly.entity_id
_entity_poly.type
_entity_poly.pdbx_seq_one_letter_code
_entity_poly.pdbx_strand_id
1 'polypeptide(L)'
;MPPSTPPETPEPVASERPRLIINGEPFPPEDLCRSLSPSVLLRLSVTKEPYVPPEPRRPMPLPERVEALPARTLAVILVLLGLGLAALILL
;
A
#
# COMPACT_ATOMS: atom_id res chain seq x y z
N MET A 1 -56.80 20.59 -13.98
CA MET A 1 -55.91 19.42 -13.85
C MET A 1 -55.69 19.20 -12.36
N PRO A 2 -56.01 18.03 -11.80
CA PRO A 2 -55.64 17.72 -10.42
C PRO A 2 -54.11 17.57 -10.33
N PRO A 3 -53.49 17.92 -9.19
CA PRO A 3 -52.06 17.71 -8.99
C PRO A 3 -51.77 16.21 -8.91
N SER A 4 -50.90 15.72 -9.80
CA SER A 4 -50.39 14.36 -9.75
C SER A 4 -49.47 14.23 -8.53
N THR A 5 -49.96 13.60 -7.47
CA THR A 5 -49.10 13.15 -6.38
C THR A 5 -48.12 12.10 -6.93
N PRO A 6 -46.81 12.22 -6.63
CA PRO A 6 -45.86 11.18 -7.01
C PRO A 6 -46.31 9.85 -6.37
N PRO A 7 -46.21 8.73 -7.09
CA PRO A 7 -46.58 7.44 -6.54
C PRO A 7 -45.71 7.17 -5.30
N GLU A 8 -46.32 6.96 -4.14
CA GLU A 8 -45.64 6.41 -2.98
C GLU A 8 -45.11 5.04 -3.37
N THR A 9 -43.80 4.95 -3.57
CA THR A 9 -43.15 3.66 -3.74
C THR A 9 -43.08 3.03 -2.35
N PRO A 10 -43.74 1.89 -2.11
CA PRO A 10 -43.67 1.24 -0.81
C PRO A 10 -42.21 0.91 -0.48
N GLU A 11 -41.80 1.12 0.77
CA GLU A 11 -40.47 0.69 1.19
C GLU A 11 -40.34 -0.82 0.97
N PRO A 12 -39.22 -1.29 0.37
CA PRO A 12 -39.01 -2.71 0.15
C PRO A 12 -38.99 -3.44 1.49
N VAL A 13 -39.70 -4.57 1.51
CA VAL A 13 -39.78 -5.47 2.67
C VAL A 13 -38.35 -5.84 3.10
N ALA A 14 -38.06 -5.87 4.40
CA ALA A 14 -36.71 -6.15 4.90
C ALA A 14 -36.09 -7.46 4.35
N SER A 15 -36.94 -8.43 3.99
CA SER A 15 -36.59 -9.69 3.32
C SER A 15 -35.99 -9.52 1.92
N GLU A 16 -36.38 -8.46 1.21
CA GLU A 16 -36.01 -8.17 -0.18
C GLU A 16 -34.84 -7.17 -0.26
N ARG A 17 -34.43 -6.59 0.88
CA ARG A 17 -33.29 -5.67 0.91
C ARG A 17 -31.99 -6.43 0.58
N PRO A 18 -31.17 -5.92 -0.35
CA PRO A 18 -29.90 -6.56 -0.68
C PRO A 18 -29.02 -6.64 0.58
N ARG A 19 -28.57 -7.85 0.91
CA ARG A 19 -27.68 -8.11 2.04
C ARG A 19 -26.24 -7.99 1.57
N LEU A 20 -25.43 -7.22 2.28
CA LEU A 20 -24.00 -7.20 2.05
C LEU A 20 -23.38 -8.45 2.66
N ILE A 21 -22.52 -9.13 1.91
CA ILE A 21 -21.83 -10.35 2.34
C ILE A 21 -20.34 -10.13 2.14
N ILE A 22 -19.55 -10.26 3.20
CA ILE A 22 -18.09 -10.12 3.17
C ILE A 22 -17.49 -11.42 3.70
N ASN A 23 -16.64 -12.08 2.89
CA ASN A 23 -16.02 -13.36 3.23
C ASN A 23 -17.03 -14.48 3.58
N GLY A 24 -18.22 -14.44 2.97
CA GLY A 24 -19.28 -15.43 3.23
C GLY A 24 -20.18 -15.10 4.42
N GLU A 25 -19.86 -14.07 5.21
CA GLU A 25 -20.64 -13.66 6.38
C GLU A 25 -21.54 -12.46 6.06
N PRO A 26 -22.78 -12.44 6.58
CA PRO A 26 -23.64 -11.25 6.50
C PRO A 26 -22.97 -10.07 7.17
N PHE A 27 -22.92 -8.94 6.47
CA PHE A 27 -22.29 -7.72 6.95
C PHE A 27 -23.29 -6.56 6.96
N PRO A 28 -23.48 -5.84 8.08
CA PRO A 28 -24.37 -4.69 8.13
C PRO A 28 -23.78 -3.51 7.32
N PRO A 29 -24.51 -2.96 6.34
CA PRO A 29 -23.97 -1.92 5.46
C PRO A 29 -23.59 -0.64 6.21
N GLU A 30 -24.21 -0.36 7.36
CA GLU A 30 -23.91 0.79 8.22
C GLU A 30 -22.49 0.74 8.79
N ASP A 31 -21.95 -0.46 9.00
CA ASP A 31 -20.61 -0.65 9.55
C ASP A 31 -19.52 -0.69 8.47
N LEU A 32 -19.89 -0.65 7.19
CA LEU A 32 -18.94 -0.81 6.09
C LEU A 32 -17.94 0.34 6.08
N CYS A 33 -18.42 1.57 6.27
CA CYS A 33 -17.56 2.74 6.34
C CYS A 33 -16.58 2.71 7.53
N ARG A 34 -16.90 1.95 8.60
CA ARG A 34 -16.01 1.79 9.76
C ARG A 34 -15.03 0.63 9.59
N SER A 35 -15.41 -0.42 8.86
CA SER A 35 -14.58 -1.61 8.69
C SER A 35 -13.56 -1.48 7.56
N LEU A 36 -13.82 -0.62 6.58
CA LEU A 36 -12.91 -0.42 5.45
C LEU A 36 -11.64 0.34 5.86
N SER A 37 -10.53 -0.04 5.23
CA SER A 37 -9.27 0.67 5.43
C SER A 37 -9.35 2.11 4.90
N PRO A 38 -8.57 3.06 5.47
CA PRO A 38 -8.57 4.45 5.03
C PRO A 38 -8.33 4.61 3.52
N SER A 39 -7.47 3.77 2.93
CA SER A 39 -7.19 3.77 1.49
C SER A 39 -8.39 3.36 0.64
N VAL A 40 -9.25 2.46 1.14
CA VAL A 40 -10.47 2.07 0.44
C VAL A 40 -11.55 3.15 0.59
N LEU A 41 -11.68 3.75 1.78
CA LEU A 41 -12.59 4.88 2.01
C LEU A 41 -12.30 6.06 1.09
N LEU A 42 -11.02 6.40 0.92
CA LEU A 42 -10.56 7.43 -0.03
C LEU A 42 -10.92 7.14 -1.49
N ARG A 43 -11.07 5.86 -1.87
CA ARG A 43 -11.46 5.45 -3.23
C ARG A 43 -12.98 5.44 -3.42
N LEU A 44 -13.73 5.25 -2.34
CA LEU A 44 -15.19 5.21 -2.35
C LEU A 44 -15.82 6.58 -2.10
N SER A 45 -15.05 7.55 -1.61
CA SER A 45 -15.54 8.91 -1.40
C SER A 45 -16.00 9.51 -2.72
N VAL A 46 -17.29 9.88 -2.79
CA VAL A 46 -17.84 10.63 -3.91
C VAL A 46 -17.44 12.08 -3.71
N THR A 47 -16.34 12.48 -4.33
CA THR A 47 -15.97 13.90 -4.45
C THR A 47 -16.68 14.48 -5.67
N LYS A 48 -16.99 15.78 -5.63
CA LYS A 48 -17.54 16.50 -6.82
C LYS A 48 -16.49 16.68 -7.92
N GLU A 49 -15.24 16.35 -7.62
CA GLU A 49 -14.11 16.49 -8.51
C GLU A 49 -13.97 15.24 -9.38
N PRO A 50 -13.67 15.38 -10.67
CA PRO A 50 -13.43 14.24 -11.55
C PRO A 50 -12.34 13.34 -10.98
N TYR A 51 -12.58 12.03 -10.96
CA TYR A 51 -11.56 11.06 -10.57
C TYR A 51 -10.37 11.13 -11.52
N VAL A 52 -9.19 11.47 -10.98
CA VAL A 52 -7.91 11.39 -11.69
C VAL A 52 -7.16 10.18 -11.16
N PRO A 53 -6.93 9.14 -12.00
CA PRO A 53 -6.10 8.01 -11.60
C PRO A 53 -4.71 8.49 -11.17
N PRO A 54 -4.16 8.00 -10.05
CA PRO A 54 -2.78 8.31 -9.70
C PRO A 54 -1.85 7.75 -10.79
N GLU A 55 -0.86 8.53 -11.20
CA GLU A 55 0.14 8.07 -12.16
C GLU A 55 0.84 6.80 -11.64
N PRO A 56 1.14 5.82 -12.52
CA PRO A 56 1.91 4.66 -12.14
C PRO A 56 3.22 5.10 -11.49
N ARG A 57 3.42 4.75 -10.22
CA ARG A 57 4.69 4.99 -9.54
C ARG A 57 5.76 4.24 -10.33
N ARG A 58 6.64 4.99 -11.01
CA ARG A 58 7.81 4.39 -11.66
C ARG A 58 8.61 3.65 -10.60
N PRO A 59 9.13 2.45 -10.90
CA PRO A 59 10.05 1.76 -10.02
C PRO A 59 11.18 2.72 -9.64
N MET A 60 11.35 2.97 -8.35
CA MET A 60 12.49 3.72 -7.84
C MET A 60 13.73 2.88 -8.15
N PRO A 61 14.79 3.44 -8.78
CA PRO A 61 16.01 2.69 -9.00
C PRO A 61 16.54 2.25 -7.63
N LEU A 62 16.81 0.95 -7.50
CA LEU A 62 17.44 0.41 -6.31
C LEU A 62 18.80 1.12 -6.12
N PRO A 63 19.21 1.43 -4.88
CA PRO A 63 20.51 2.04 -4.63
C PRO A 63 21.59 1.15 -5.26
N GLU A 64 22.49 1.77 -6.02
CA GLU A 64 23.58 1.08 -6.69
C GLU A 64 24.29 0.19 -5.68
N ARG A 65 24.38 -1.09 -6.03
CA ARG A 65 25.06 -2.10 -5.22
C ARG A 65 26.50 -1.64 -5.09
N VAL A 66 26.92 -1.22 -3.90
CA VAL A 66 28.31 -0.88 -3.61
C VAL A 66 29.15 -2.06 -4.06
N GLU A 67 29.95 -1.89 -5.12
CA GLU A 67 30.81 -2.95 -5.61
C GLU A 67 31.75 -3.34 -4.48
N ALA A 68 31.52 -4.51 -3.90
CA ALA A 68 32.36 -5.03 -2.85
C ALA A 68 33.79 -5.14 -3.40
N LEU A 69 34.76 -4.60 -2.65
CA LEU A 69 36.16 -4.61 -3.03
C LEU A 69 36.57 -6.06 -3.40
N PRO A 70 37.22 -6.31 -4.55
CA PRO A 70 37.59 -7.66 -4.95
C PRO A 70 38.37 -8.36 -3.84
N ALA A 71 38.04 -9.63 -3.57
CA ALA A 71 38.67 -10.40 -2.48
C ALA A 71 40.20 -10.40 -2.55
N ARG A 72 40.76 -10.35 -3.77
CA ARG A 72 42.20 -10.21 -4.01
C ARG A 72 42.78 -8.91 -3.45
N THR A 73 42.08 -7.79 -3.66
CA THR A 73 42.50 -6.47 -3.15
C THR A 73 42.44 -6.45 -1.62
N LEU A 74 41.39 -7.03 -1.04
CA LEU A 74 41.24 -7.13 0.41
C LEU A 74 42.35 -8.00 1.03
N ALA A 75 42.70 -9.12 0.40
CA ALA A 75 43.78 -9.99 0.84
C ALA A 75 45.14 -9.26 0.85
N VAL A 76 45.45 -8.48 -0.20
CA VAL A 76 46.69 -7.70 -0.26
C VAL A 76 46.75 -6.66 0.85
N ILE A 77 45.65 -5.94 1.09
CA ILE A 77 45.57 -4.93 2.17
C ILE A 77 45.82 -5.58 3.54
N LEU A 78 45.19 -6.73 3.82
CA LEU A 78 45.38 -7.44 5.09
C LEU A 78 46.83 -7.92 5.28
N VAL A 79 47.48 -8.42 4.23
CA VAL A 79 48.88 -8.85 4.30
C VAL A 79 49.81 -7.67 4.58
N LEU A 80 49.64 -6.55 3.87
CA LEU A 80 50.44 -5.35 4.09
C LEU A 80 50.24 -4.77 5.50
N LEU A 81 49.00 -4.76 5.98
CA LEU A 81 48.68 -4.33 7.33
C LEU A 81 49.36 -5.23 8.38
N GLY A 82 49.30 -6.55 8.19
CA GLY A 82 49.96 -7.51 9.08
C GLY A 82 51.48 -7.36 9.10
N LEU A 83 52.10 -7.17 7.94
CA LEU A 83 53.55 -6.95 7.83
C LEU A 83 53.96 -5.62 8.48
N GLY A 84 53.20 -4.54 8.27
CA GLY A 84 53.46 -3.25 8.90
C GLY A 84 53.36 -3.30 10.42
N LEU A 85 52.34 -3.98 10.95
CA LEU A 85 52.18 -4.19 12.39
C LEU A 85 53.32 -5.04 12.98
N ALA A 86 53.71 -6.13 12.29
CA ALA A 86 54.81 -6.98 12.74
C ALA A 86 56.14 -6.21 12.79
N ALA A 87 56.41 -5.37 11.78
CA ALA A 87 57.60 -4.52 11.75
C ALA A 87 57.60 -3.47 12.87
N LEU A 88 56.43 -2.91 13.21
CA LEU A 88 56.29 -1.96 14.32
C LEU A 88 56.51 -2.61 15.69
N ILE A 89 56.10 -3.87 15.87
CA ILE A 89 56.29 -4.62 17.13
C ILE A 89 57.75 -5.04 17.34
N LEU A 90 58.49 -5.28 16.24
CA LEU A 90 59.89 -5.70 16.27
C LEU A 90 60.89 -4.54 16.36
N LEU A 91 60.41 -3.29 16.36
CA LEU A 91 61.20 -2.06 16.53
C LEU A 91 61.29 -1.70 18.02
#